data_AF-H1UW65-F1
#
_entry.id   AF-H1UW65-F1
#
_cell.length_a   1.000
_cell.length_b   1.000
_cell.length_c   1.000
_cell.angle_alpha   90.00
_cell.angle_beta   90.00
_cell.angle_gamma   90.00
#
_symmetry.space_group_name_H-M   'P 1'
#
loop_
_entity.id
_entity.type
_entity.pdbx_description
1 polymer ?
#
loop_
_entity_poly.entity_id
_entity_poly.type
_entity_poly.pdbx_seq_one_letter_code
_entity_poly.pdbx_strand_id
1 'polypeptide(L)'
;MVPAERLLNYDVKAGWEPLCAFLGKPVPDVPFPQANKRKEHVARVRAKQDMFLKAMGKRTFRRAMPWILASGAVAVGIWSYQNQERVAMLLADIEAWGRTLKSAWK
;
A
#
# COMPACT_ATOMS: atom_id res chain seq x y z
N MET A 1 11.16 -14.83 -43.14
CA MET A 1 11.76 -15.89 -42.30
C MET A 1 13.25 -15.60 -42.16
N VAL A 2 13.87 -15.89 -41.02
CA VAL A 2 15.32 -15.69 -40.80
C VAL A 2 16.05 -16.97 -41.22
N PRO A 3 17.16 -16.89 -42.01
CA PRO A 3 17.97 -18.07 -42.34
C PRO A 3 18.55 -18.74 -41.10
N ALA A 4 18.66 -20.08 -41.10
CA ALA A 4 19.06 -20.85 -39.93
C ALA A 4 20.46 -20.45 -39.42
N GLU A 5 21.37 -20.15 -40.35
CA GLU A 5 22.73 -19.69 -40.07
C GLU A 5 22.80 -18.31 -39.40
N ARG A 6 21.71 -17.53 -39.40
CA ARG A 6 21.61 -16.22 -38.74
C ARG A 6 20.78 -16.25 -37.46
N LEU A 7 20.35 -17.43 -37.01
CA LEU A 7 19.51 -17.60 -35.84
C LEU A 7 20.18 -18.52 -34.81
N LEU A 8 20.33 -18.01 -33.58
CA LEU A 8 20.72 -18.83 -32.44
C LEU A 8 19.55 -18.95 -31.47
N ASN A 9 19.02 -20.17 -31.30
CA ASN A 9 18.13 -20.47 -30.19
C ASN A 9 18.99 -20.65 -28.93
N TYR A 10 19.00 -19.64 -28.07
CA TYR A 10 19.92 -19.55 -26.93
C TYR A 10 19.17 -19.59 -25.59
N ASP A 11 19.52 -20.56 -24.73
CA ASP A 11 19.16 -20.52 -23.31
C ASP A 11 20.21 -19.69 -22.56
N VAL A 12 19.77 -18.60 -21.92
CA VAL A 12 20.62 -17.69 -21.13
C VAL A 12 21.42 -18.43 -20.04
N LYS A 13 20.93 -19.58 -19.56
CA LYS A 13 21.66 -20.40 -18.57
C LYS A 13 22.91 -21.07 -19.14
N ALA A 14 23.04 -21.15 -20.46
CA ALA A 14 24.19 -21.78 -21.12
C ALA A 14 25.45 -20.90 -21.12
N GLY A 15 25.37 -19.64 -20.67
CA GLY A 15 26.54 -18.79 -20.48
C GLY A 15 27.23 -18.37 -21.79
N TRP A 16 28.53 -18.05 -21.71
CA TRP A 16 29.26 -17.40 -22.81
C TRP A 16 29.52 -18.30 -24.02
N GLU A 17 29.82 -19.58 -23.81
CA GLU A 17 30.35 -20.47 -24.85
C GLU A 17 29.51 -20.51 -26.14
N PRO A 18 28.20 -20.85 -26.11
CA PRO A 18 27.40 -20.93 -27.34
C PRO A 18 27.17 -19.56 -28.00
N LEU A 19 27.10 -18.49 -27.21
CA LEU A 19 26.92 -17.13 -27.71
C LEU A 19 28.19 -16.65 -28.44
N CYS A 20 29.35 -16.82 -27.81
CA CYS A 20 30.64 -16.46 -28.39
C CYS A 20 30.96 -17.28 -29.64
N ALA A 21 30.67 -18.58 -29.63
CA ALA A 21 30.85 -19.46 -30.80
C ALA A 21 30.00 -18.99 -32.00
N PHE A 22 28.72 -18.67 -31.77
CA PHE A 22 27.84 -18.16 -32.82
C PHE A 22 28.28 -16.80 -33.36
N LEU A 23 28.83 -15.93 -32.51
CA LEU A 23 29.31 -14.60 -32.88
C LEU A 23 30.74 -14.59 -33.44
N GLY A 24 31.46 -15.72 -33.43
CA GLY A 24 32.86 -15.80 -33.82
C GLY A 24 33.79 -14.96 -32.92
N LYS A 25 33.49 -14.88 -31.62
CA LYS A 25 34.25 -14.11 -30.62
C LYS A 25 34.90 -15.04 -29.59
N PRO A 26 36.03 -14.64 -28.98
CA PRO A 26 36.60 -15.38 -27.86
C PRO A 26 35.68 -15.32 -26.63
N VAL A 27 35.70 -16.37 -25.81
CA VAL A 27 35.04 -16.39 -24.50
C VAL A 27 35.82 -15.47 -23.55
N PRO A 28 35.17 -14.49 -22.90
CA PRO A 28 35.86 -13.60 -21.97
C PRO A 28 36.13 -14.29 -20.62
N ASP A 29 37.22 -13.92 -19.95
CA ASP A 29 37.57 -14.40 -18.60
C ASP A 29 36.79 -13.66 -17.50
N VAL A 30 35.46 -13.58 -17.65
CA VAL A 30 34.55 -13.00 -16.66
C VAL A 30 33.29 -13.87 -16.55
N PRO A 31 32.68 -13.97 -15.36
CA PRO A 31 31.46 -14.73 -15.19
C PRO A 31 30.32 -14.15 -16.05
N PHE A 32 29.45 -15.02 -16.57
CA PHE A 32 28.29 -14.59 -17.34
C PHE A 32 27.36 -13.71 -16.47
N PRO A 33 26.94 -12.53 -16.96
CA PRO A 33 26.22 -11.56 -16.14
C PRO A 33 24.84 -12.09 -15.74
N GLN A 34 24.55 -12.07 -14.44
CA GLN A 34 23.23 -12.35 -13.89
C GLN A 34 22.57 -11.07 -13.38
N ALA A 35 22.02 -10.29 -14.29
CA ALA A 35 21.21 -9.11 -13.97
C ALA A 35 19.71 -9.44 -13.93
N ASN A 36 18.91 -8.53 -13.39
CA ASN A 36 17.43 -8.62 -13.39
C ASN A 36 16.86 -9.85 -12.65
N LYS A 37 17.43 -10.21 -11.50
CA LYS A 37 16.87 -11.29 -10.66
C LYS A 37 15.46 -10.92 -10.20
N ARG A 38 14.50 -11.84 -10.38
CA ARG A 38 13.09 -11.63 -10.00
C ARG A 38 12.94 -11.16 -8.55
N LYS A 39 13.70 -11.75 -7.62
CA LYS A 39 13.64 -11.40 -6.19
C LYS A 39 14.01 -9.93 -5.95
N GLU A 40 15.10 -9.46 -6.56
CA GLU A 40 15.54 -8.07 -6.45
C GLU A 40 14.53 -7.11 -7.08
N HIS A 41 13.98 -7.48 -8.25
CA HIS A 41 12.95 -6.68 -8.91
C HIS A 41 11.71 -6.53 -8.03
N VAL A 42 11.20 -7.64 -7.48
CA VAL A 42 10.01 -7.65 -6.61
C VAL A 42 10.26 -6.86 -5.32
N ALA A 43 11.42 -7.03 -4.69
CA ALA A 43 11.78 -6.28 -3.49
C ALA A 43 11.80 -4.76 -3.74
N ARG A 44 12.38 -4.33 -4.87
CA ARG A 44 12.41 -2.92 -5.28
C ARG A 44 11.03 -2.35 -5.56
N VAL A 45 10.16 -3.10 -6.23
CA VAL A 45 8.76 -2.68 -6.49
C VAL A 45 7.99 -2.51 -5.19
N ARG A 46 8.10 -3.50 -4.29
CA ARG A 46 7.42 -3.48 -3.00
C ARG A 46 7.87 -2.31 -2.12
N ALA A 47 9.17 -2.03 -2.07
CA ALA A 47 9.69 -0.89 -1.32
C ALA A 47 9.11 0.45 -1.81
N LYS A 48 8.97 0.62 -3.13
CA LYS A 48 8.34 1.83 -3.72
C LYS A 48 6.85 1.90 -3.40
N GLN A 49 6.12 0.79 -3.49
CA GLN A 49 4.70 0.71 -3.15
C GLN A 49 4.44 1.06 -1.68
N ASP A 50 5.20 0.46 -0.76
CA ASP A 50 5.09 0.74 0.68
C ASP A 50 5.38 2.20 1.00
N MET A 51 6.41 2.78 0.39
CA MET A 51 6.74 4.20 0.56
C MET A 51 5.60 5.10 0.06
N PHE A 52 5.08 4.82 -1.14
CA PHE A 52 3.99 5.60 -1.73
C PHE A 52 2.71 5.53 -0.90
N LEU A 53 2.29 4.33 -0.51
CA LEU A 53 1.09 4.11 0.30
C LEU A 53 1.18 4.80 1.66
N LYS A 54 2.32 4.69 2.35
CA LYS A 54 2.53 5.37 3.64
C LYS A 54 2.56 6.89 3.50
N ALA A 55 3.24 7.41 2.48
CA ALA A 55 3.34 8.85 2.24
C ALA A 55 1.98 9.46 1.86
N MET A 56 1.26 8.82 0.94
CA MET A 56 -0.08 9.24 0.53
C MET A 56 -1.06 9.11 1.69
N GLY A 57 -1.16 7.94 2.33
CA GLY A 57 -2.06 7.71 3.45
C GLY A 57 -1.89 8.73 4.57
N LYS A 58 -0.65 8.96 5.03
CA LYS A 58 -0.34 9.95 6.08
C LYS A 58 -0.69 11.39 5.65
N ARG A 59 -0.37 11.77 4.41
CA ARG A 59 -0.58 13.13 3.91
C ARG A 59 -2.05 13.44 3.69
N THR A 60 -2.78 12.52 3.08
CA THR A 60 -4.21 12.67 2.78
C THR A 60 -5.02 12.65 4.08
N PHE A 61 -4.73 11.70 4.98
CA PHE A 61 -5.40 11.63 6.29
C PHE A 61 -5.20 12.89 7.11
N ARG A 62 -3.96 13.39 7.24
CA ARG A 62 -3.68 14.61 8.01
C ARG A 62 -4.37 15.86 7.46
N ARG A 63 -4.62 15.91 6.16
CA ARG A 63 -5.34 17.03 5.52
C ARG A 63 -6.85 16.88 5.57
N ALA A 64 -7.37 15.67 5.45
CA ALA A 64 -8.82 15.42 5.44
C ALA A 64 -9.41 15.39 6.85
N MET A 65 -8.67 14.90 7.84
CA MET A 65 -9.17 14.68 9.21
C MET A 65 -9.82 15.93 9.84
N PRO A 66 -9.21 17.13 9.80
CA PRO A 66 -9.85 18.31 10.40
C PRO A 66 -11.19 18.66 9.73
N TRP A 67 -11.30 18.50 8.42
CA TRP A 67 -12.54 18.76 7.68
C TRP A 67 -13.62 17.72 7.99
N ILE A 68 -13.24 16.44 8.13
CA ILE A 68 -14.16 15.36 8.54
C ILE A 68 -14.68 15.64 9.95
N LEU A 69 -13.80 15.96 10.90
CA LEU A 69 -14.21 16.25 12.27
C LEU A 69 -15.08 17.52 12.35
N ALA A 70 -14.71 18.59 11.64
CA ALA A 70 -15.48 19.82 11.64
C ALA A 70 -16.87 19.61 11.02
N SER A 71 -16.96 18.93 9.88
CA SER A 71 -18.26 18.63 9.26
C SER A 71 -19.12 17.71 10.11
N GLY A 72 -18.53 16.70 10.76
CA GLY A 72 -19.22 15.84 11.72
C GLY A 72 -19.76 16.62 12.91
N ALA A 73 -18.95 17.52 13.50
CA ALA A 73 -19.38 18.36 14.62
C ALA A 73 -20.53 19.30 14.23
N VAL A 74 -20.46 19.91 13.04
CA VAL A 74 -21.54 20.76 12.52
C VAL A 74 -22.82 19.94 12.29
N ALA A 75 -22.71 18.76 11.67
CA ALA A 75 -23.86 17.89 11.45
C ALA A 75 -24.52 17.45 12.77
N VAL A 76 -23.72 17.07 13.76
CA VAL A 76 -24.20 16.72 15.11
C VAL A 76 -24.86 17.94 15.79
N GLY A 77 -24.28 19.13 15.65
CA GLY A 77 -24.85 20.37 16.20
C GLY A 77 -26.18 20.77 15.56
N ILE A 78 -26.31 20.62 14.24
CA ILE A 78 -27.58 20.89 13.54
C ILE A 78 -28.64 19.87 13.98
N TRP A 79 -28.28 18.59 14.01
CA TRP A 79 -29.18 17.53 14.47
C TRP A 79 -29.63 17.75 15.91
N SER A 80 -28.71 18.09 16.82
CA SER A 80 -29.06 18.34 18.22
C SER A 80 -29.95 19.57 18.37
N TYR A 81 -29.70 20.62 17.58
CA TYR A 81 -30.53 21.81 17.56
C TYR A 81 -31.96 21.52 17.11
N GLN A 82 -32.13 20.73 16.05
CA GLN A 82 -33.45 20.34 15.52
C GLN A 82 -34.19 19.32 16.40
N ASN A 83 -33.48 18.58 17.25
CA ASN A 83 -34.04 17.47 18.03
C ASN A 83 -33.86 17.64 19.55
N GLN A 84 -34.10 18.84 20.09
CA GLN A 84 -33.94 19.16 21.52
C GLN A 84 -34.58 18.12 22.47
N GLU A 85 -35.83 17.74 22.23
CA GLU A 85 -36.57 16.75 23.05
C GLU A 85 -35.87 15.39 23.09
N ARG A 86 -35.36 14.92 21.94
CA ARG A 86 -34.65 13.64 21.85
C ARG A 86 -33.28 13.71 22.52
N VAL A 87 -32.60 14.85 22.41
CA VAL A 87 -31.32 15.08 23.10
C VAL A 87 -31.52 15.07 24.61
N ALA A 88 -32.55 15.75 25.11
CA ALA A 88 -32.89 15.75 26.54
C ALA A 88 -33.20 14.34 27.07
N MET A 89 -33.96 13.54 26.31
CA MET A 89 -34.24 12.15 26.64
C MET A 89 -32.96 11.30 26.69
N LEU A 90 -32.09 11.42 25.68
CA LEU A 90 -30.82 10.70 25.64
C LEU A 90 -29.89 11.08 26.81
N LEU A 91 -29.83 12.36 27.17
CA LEU A 91 -29.04 12.81 28.31
C LEU A 91 -29.60 12.26 29.63
N ALA A 92 -30.93 12.28 29.80
CA ALA A 92 -31.59 11.70 30.97
C ALA A 92 -31.35 10.18 31.09
N ASP A 93 -31.39 9.46 29.96
CA ASP A 93 -31.06 8.03 29.90
C ASP A 93 -29.59 7.78 30.27
N ILE A 94 -28.65 8.58 29.72
CA ILE A 94 -27.22 8.46 30.06
C ILE A 94 -26.99 8.67 31.57
N GLU A 95 -27.65 9.65 32.18
CA GLU A 95 -27.58 9.88 33.62
C GLU A 95 -28.21 8.74 34.43
N ALA A 96 -29.34 8.20 33.98
CA ALA A 96 -29.99 7.05 34.60
C ALA A 96 -29.07 5.83 34.58
N TRP A 97 -28.53 5.47 33.41
CA TRP A 97 -27.56 4.38 33.27
C TRP A 97 -26.28 4.63 34.07
N GLY A 98 -25.78 5.87 34.12
CA GLY A 98 -24.63 6.25 34.92
C GLY A 98 -24.86 6.06 36.42
N ARG A 99 -26.06 6.39 36.92
CA ARG A 99 -26.46 6.09 38.32
C ARG A 99 -26.56 4.59 38.57
N THR A 100 -27.20 3.86 37.65
CA THR A 100 -27.37 2.40 37.75
C THR A 100 -26.02 1.67 37.75
N LEU A 101 -25.09 2.06 36.88
CA LEU A 101 -23.75 1.48 36.83
C LEU A 101 -22.95 1.77 38.10
N LYS A 102 -23.03 3.00 38.64
CA LYS A 102 -22.39 3.34 39.93
C LYS A 102 -22.97 2.55 41.10
N SER A 103 -24.27 2.27 41.10
CA SER A 103 -24.90 1.43 42.13
C SER A 103 -24.61 -0.06 41.96
N ALA A 104 -24.35 -0.53 40.74
CA ALA A 104 -24.03 -1.93 40.45
C ALA A 104 -22.56 -2.29 40.73
N TRP A 105 -21.69 -1.29 40.85
CA TRP A 105 -20.26 -1.44 41.10
C TRP A 105 -19.86 -1.12 42.55
N LYS A 106 -20.84 -1.06 43.44
CA LYS A 106 -20.71 -0.86 44.88
C LYS A 106 -21.32 -2.05 45.59
#